data_AF-A0A8H4XRP5-F1
#
_entry.id   AF-A0A8H4XRP5-F1
#
_cell.length_a   1.000
_cell.length_b   1.000
_cell.length_c   1.000
_cell.angle_alpha   90.00
_cell.angle_beta   90.00
_cell.angle_gamma   90.00
#
_symmetry.space_group_name_H-M   'P 1'
#
loop_
_entity.id
_entity.type
_entity.pdbx_description
1 polymer ?
#
loop_
_entity_poly.entity_id
_entity_poly.type
_entity_poly.pdbx_seq_one_letter_code
_entity_poly.pdbx_strand_id
1 'polypeptide(L)'
;MVTLLGFFFIIANVAVVTIFVPDLVGPGPTWVYYSFALGIWMYSTFDNIDGKQARRTGTSSGLGELFDHGIDSLNCTLASVLHTAAMGLGSTQLGAFTALIPCLPMFFSTWETYHTHTLYLGYFNGPTEGLIIAVIIMVLSGIYGPQIWRGQVADTFG
;
A
#
# COMPACT_ATOMS: atom_id res chain seq x y z
N MET A 1 -14.16 7.52 -11.62
CA MET A 1 -13.78 6.43 -10.71
C MET A 1 -12.98 7.05 -9.60
N VAL A 2 -13.43 6.89 -8.35
CA VAL A 2 -12.87 7.61 -7.21
C VAL A 2 -11.52 6.98 -6.80
N THR A 3 -11.40 5.65 -6.87
CA THR A 3 -10.16 4.88 -6.68
C THR A 3 -9.01 5.39 -7.53
N LEU A 4 -9.25 5.71 -8.82
CA LEU A 4 -8.22 6.24 -9.71
C LEU A 4 -7.64 7.58 -9.22
N LEU A 5 -8.46 8.43 -8.59
CA LEU A 5 -7.97 9.67 -7.99
C LEU A 5 -7.05 9.38 -6.79
N GLY A 6 -7.39 8.38 -5.99
CA GLY A 6 -6.52 7.86 -4.94
C GLY A 6 -5.20 7.31 -5.49
N PHE A 7 -5.27 6.56 -6.59
CA PHE A 7 -4.09 5.95 -7.22
C PHE A 7 -3.05 6.97 -7.73
N PHE A 8 -3.47 8.17 -8.12
CA PHE A 8 -2.52 9.22 -8.48
C PHE A 8 -1.60 9.64 -7.32
N PHE A 9 -2.04 9.52 -6.06
CA PHE A 9 -1.15 9.75 -4.91
C PHE A 9 -0.04 8.70 -4.83
N ILE A 10 -0.34 7.45 -5.20
CA ILE A 10 0.63 6.36 -5.23
C ILE A 10 1.64 6.58 -6.35
N ILE A 11 1.17 6.93 -7.56
CA ILE A 11 2.05 7.28 -8.69
C ILE A 11 2.97 8.45 -8.32
N ALA A 12 2.42 9.50 -7.69
CA ALA A 12 3.22 10.64 -7.25
C ALA A 12 4.28 10.22 -6.23
N ASN A 13 3.93 9.37 -5.25
CA ASN A 13 4.89 8.86 -4.28
C ASN A 13 5.95 7.93 -4.92
N VAL A 14 5.60 7.16 -5.95
CA VAL A 14 6.59 6.39 -6.72
C VAL A 14 7.59 7.34 -7.39
N ALA A 15 7.13 8.44 -7.99
CA ALA A 15 8.05 9.46 -8.52
C ALA A 15 8.92 10.08 -7.41
N VAL A 16 8.34 10.39 -6.26
CA VAL A 16 9.07 10.90 -5.08
C VAL A 16 10.15 9.90 -4.63
N VAL A 17 9.82 8.62 -4.45
CA VAL A 17 10.82 7.63 -4.00
C VAL A 17 11.94 7.48 -5.03
N THR A 18 11.64 7.48 -6.33
CA THR A 18 12.65 7.42 -7.39
C THR A 18 13.60 8.63 -7.37
N ILE A 19 13.13 9.81 -6.96
CA ILE A 19 13.96 11.02 -6.89
C ILE A 19 14.77 11.09 -5.58
N PHE A 20 14.14 10.82 -4.44
CA PHE A 20 14.72 11.10 -3.12
C PHE A 20 15.36 9.88 -2.46
N VAL A 21 14.91 8.67 -2.78
CA VAL A 21 15.41 7.40 -2.20
C VAL A 21 15.50 6.31 -3.29
N PRO A 22 16.26 6.54 -4.39
CA PRO A 22 16.28 5.64 -5.54
C PRO A 22 16.82 4.24 -5.23
N ASP A 23 17.60 4.10 -4.16
CA ASP A 23 18.17 2.83 -3.70
C ASP A 23 17.24 2.03 -2.78
N LEU A 24 16.11 2.62 -2.36
CA LEU A 24 15.16 2.07 -1.37
C LEU A 24 15.80 1.75 -0.01
N VAL A 25 16.95 2.37 0.31
CA VAL A 25 17.73 2.14 1.54
C VAL A 25 17.61 3.34 2.48
N GLY A 26 17.71 4.55 1.95
CA GLY A 26 17.64 5.79 2.74
C GLY A 26 18.85 6.04 3.67
N PRO A 27 18.78 7.06 4.55
CA PRO A 27 17.61 7.89 4.81
C PRO A 27 17.42 8.96 3.72
N GLY A 28 16.20 9.13 3.26
CA GLY A 28 15.76 10.34 2.57
C GLY A 28 15.32 11.43 3.56
N PRO A 29 14.94 12.62 3.05
CA PRO A 29 14.30 13.64 3.88
C PRO A 29 13.07 13.10 4.61
N THR A 30 12.87 13.45 5.88
CA THR A 30 11.79 12.88 6.73
C THR A 30 10.39 13.05 6.15
N TRP A 31 10.13 14.19 5.49
CA TRP A 31 8.85 14.47 4.86
C TRP A 31 8.45 13.46 3.77
N VAL A 32 9.44 12.81 3.13
CA VAL A 32 9.20 11.78 2.09
C VAL A 32 8.46 10.58 2.68
N TYR A 33 8.83 10.13 3.88
CA TYR A 33 8.15 9.01 4.53
C TYR A 33 6.73 9.39 4.97
N TYR A 34 6.53 10.63 5.44
CA TYR A 34 5.19 11.15 5.73
C TYR A 34 4.35 11.30 4.46
N SER A 35 4.94 11.65 3.32
CA SER A 35 4.22 11.72 2.04
C SER A 35 3.78 10.33 1.58
N PHE A 36 4.59 9.29 1.81
CA PHE A 36 4.21 7.90 1.55
C PHE A 36 3.00 7.50 2.39
N ALA A 37 3.06 7.76 3.71
CA ALA A 37 1.95 7.48 4.63
C ALA A 37 0.66 8.18 4.19
N LEU A 38 0.75 9.47 3.86
CA LEU A 38 -0.38 10.25 3.37
C LEU A 38 -0.94 9.65 2.07
N GLY A 39 -0.09 9.32 1.11
CA GLY A 39 -0.57 8.81 -0.18
C GLY A 39 -1.24 7.44 -0.07
N ILE A 40 -0.71 6.53 0.76
CA ILE A 40 -1.38 5.26 1.05
C ILE A 40 -2.72 5.50 1.75
N TRP A 41 -2.77 6.41 2.71
CA TRP A 41 -4.01 6.73 3.41
C TRP A 41 -5.08 7.34 2.49
N MET A 42 -4.67 8.26 1.60
CA MET A 42 -5.55 8.84 0.60
C MET A 42 -6.03 7.77 -0.37
N TYR A 43 -5.14 6.91 -0.89
CA TYR A 43 -5.52 5.77 -1.72
C TYR A 43 -6.60 4.93 -1.04
N SER A 44 -6.32 4.44 0.16
CA SER A 44 -7.23 3.60 0.95
C SER A 44 -8.59 4.28 1.14
N THR A 45 -8.60 5.57 1.43
CA THR A 45 -9.84 6.33 1.62
C THR A 45 -10.65 6.41 0.33
N PHE A 46 -10.01 6.75 -0.80
CA PHE A 46 -10.69 6.91 -2.09
C PHE A 46 -11.20 5.59 -2.65
N ASP A 47 -10.43 4.52 -2.47
CA ASP A 47 -10.80 3.15 -2.78
C ASP A 47 -12.07 2.74 -2.00
N ASN A 48 -12.04 2.81 -0.66
CA ASN A 48 -13.17 2.37 0.18
C ASN A 48 -14.48 3.18 0.03
N ILE A 49 -14.45 4.36 -0.58
CA ILE A 49 -15.64 5.17 -0.83
C ILE A 49 -16.18 5.01 -2.25
N ASP A 50 -15.43 4.44 -3.18
CA ASP A 50 -15.77 4.45 -4.60
C ASP A 50 -17.06 3.65 -4.88
N GLY A 51 -17.22 2.47 -4.28
CA GLY A 51 -18.35 1.59 -4.46
C GLY A 51 -19.57 2.12 -3.72
N LYS A 52 -19.37 2.79 -2.57
CA LYS A 52 -20.44 3.52 -1.88
C LYS A 52 -20.97 4.64 -2.77
N GLN A 53 -20.07 5.39 -3.41
CA GLN A 53 -20.44 6.45 -4.32
C GLN A 53 -21.13 5.89 -5.57
N ALA A 54 -20.62 4.82 -6.18
CA ALA A 54 -21.22 4.19 -7.36
C ALA A 54 -22.65 3.69 -7.10
N ARG A 55 -22.89 3.09 -5.92
CA ARG A 55 -24.23 2.68 -5.49
C ARG A 55 -25.15 3.88 -5.29
N ARG A 56 -24.65 4.94 -4.66
CA ARG A 56 -25.42 6.18 -4.43
C ARG A 56 -25.81 6.86 -5.75
N THR A 57 -24.96 6.85 -6.76
CA THR A 57 -25.21 7.48 -8.06
C THR A 57 -25.87 6.56 -9.08
N GLY A 58 -26.12 5.29 -8.74
CA GLY A 58 -26.70 4.31 -9.66
C GLY A 58 -25.77 3.92 -10.82
N THR A 59 -24.45 4.06 -10.64
CA THR A 59 -23.43 3.80 -11.68
C THR A 59 -22.62 2.53 -11.43
N SER A 60 -23.07 1.65 -10.54
CA SER A 60 -22.44 0.35 -10.28
C SER A 60 -22.51 -0.55 -11.51
N SER A 61 -21.39 -1.19 -11.87
CA SER A 61 -21.31 -2.14 -12.99
C SER A 61 -20.14 -3.11 -12.80
N GLY A 62 -20.21 -4.30 -13.40
CA GLY A 62 -19.13 -5.28 -13.34
C GLY A 62 -17.83 -4.82 -14.00
N LEU A 63 -17.91 -3.93 -15.02
CA LEU A 63 -16.72 -3.30 -15.59
C LEU A 63 -16.07 -2.31 -14.60
N GLY A 64 -16.88 -1.58 -13.83
CA GLY A 64 -16.38 -0.71 -12.76
C GLY A 64 -15.65 -1.51 -11.69
N GLU A 65 -16.23 -2.63 -11.26
CA GLU A 65 -15.59 -3.55 -10.30
C GLU A 65 -14.28 -4.15 -10.84
N LEU A 66 -14.27 -4.61 -12.10
CA LEU A 66 -13.05 -5.09 -12.74
C LEU A 66 -11.94 -4.04 -12.78
N PHE A 67 -12.30 -2.78 -13.09
CA PHE A 67 -11.34 -1.70 -13.13
C PHE A 67 -10.80 -1.36 -11.73
N ASP A 68 -11.69 -1.31 -10.73
CA ASP A 68 -11.34 -1.05 -9.34
C ASP A 68 -10.31 -2.07 -8.81
N HIS A 69 -10.61 -3.36 -8.95
CA HIS A 69 -9.69 -4.44 -8.60
C HIS A 69 -8.38 -4.42 -9.40
N GLY A 70 -8.45 -3.96 -10.66
CA GLY A 70 -7.26 -3.74 -11.48
C GLY A 70 -6.34 -2.68 -10.89
N ILE A 71 -6.89 -1.56 -10.41
CA ILE A 71 -6.15 -0.51 -9.72
C ILE A 71 -5.61 -1.00 -8.37
N ASP A 72 -6.38 -1.77 -7.61
CA ASP A 72 -5.91 -2.41 -6.36
C ASP A 72 -4.70 -3.29 -6.58
N SER A 73 -4.71 -4.11 -7.62
CA SER A 73 -3.61 -4.99 -7.97
C SER A 73 -2.33 -4.20 -8.30
N LEU A 74 -2.45 -3.08 -9.00
CA LEU A 74 -1.34 -2.18 -9.29
C LEU A 74 -0.84 -1.50 -8.01
N ASN A 75 -1.76 -1.04 -7.16
CA ASN A 75 -1.42 -0.42 -5.89
C ASN A 75 -0.67 -1.38 -4.96
N CYS A 76 -1.10 -2.66 -4.86
CA CYS A 76 -0.38 -3.69 -4.10
C CYS A 76 1.09 -3.74 -4.48
N THR A 77 1.41 -3.64 -5.77
CA THR A 77 2.80 -3.69 -6.25
C THR A 77 3.54 -2.37 -6.01
N LEU A 78 2.94 -1.23 -6.39
CA LEU A 78 3.61 0.06 -6.33
C LEU A 78 3.76 0.60 -4.91
N ALA A 79 2.73 0.48 -4.07
CA ALA A 79 2.79 0.85 -2.66
C ALA A 79 3.78 -0.02 -1.88
N SER A 80 3.98 -1.27 -2.30
CA SER A 80 5.00 -2.15 -1.72
C SER A 80 6.43 -1.65 -1.96
N VAL A 81 6.71 -0.98 -3.08
CA VAL A 81 8.01 -0.31 -3.30
C VAL A 81 8.23 0.80 -2.27
N LEU A 82 7.19 1.60 -2.00
CA LEU A 82 7.23 2.64 -0.96
C LEU A 82 7.46 2.04 0.43
N HIS A 83 6.82 0.90 0.70
CA HIS A 83 6.99 0.16 1.95
C HIS A 83 8.42 -0.34 2.11
N THR A 84 9.00 -0.97 1.08
CA THR A 84 10.40 -1.42 1.06
C THR A 84 11.37 -0.27 1.31
N ALA A 85 11.12 0.91 0.73
CA ALA A 85 11.90 2.12 0.99
C ALA A 85 11.74 2.65 2.42
N ALA A 86 10.51 2.64 2.96
CA ALA A 86 10.24 3.06 4.33
C ALA A 86 10.92 2.14 5.36
N MET A 87 11.04 0.85 5.07
CA MET A 87 11.79 -0.09 5.90
C MET A 87 13.30 -0.08 5.62
N GLY A 88 13.75 0.64 4.59
CA GLY A 88 15.14 0.65 4.15
C GLY A 88 15.64 -0.74 3.78
N LEU A 89 14.87 -1.56 3.07
CA LEU A 89 15.30 -2.92 2.73
C LEU A 89 16.12 -2.97 1.44
N GLY A 90 16.11 -1.91 0.64
CA GLY A 90 16.82 -1.84 -0.64
C GLY A 90 16.33 -2.86 -1.67
N SER A 91 17.03 -2.93 -2.80
CA SER A 91 16.84 -3.96 -3.83
C SER A 91 17.46 -5.31 -3.42
N THR A 92 17.14 -5.79 -2.23
CA THR A 92 17.63 -7.06 -1.68
C THR A 92 16.59 -8.18 -1.84
N GLN A 93 16.99 -9.44 -1.61
CA GLN A 93 16.05 -10.56 -1.58
C GLN A 93 14.97 -10.37 -0.52
N LEU A 94 15.34 -9.84 0.64
CA LEU A 94 14.39 -9.53 1.71
C LEU A 94 13.43 -8.41 1.28
N GLY A 95 13.94 -7.34 0.67
CA GLY A 95 13.11 -6.26 0.13
C GLY A 95 12.13 -6.73 -0.95
N ALA A 96 12.57 -7.60 -1.85
CA ALA A 96 11.72 -8.23 -2.86
C ALA A 96 10.65 -9.13 -2.22
N PHE A 97 11.03 -9.96 -1.24
CA PHE A 97 10.07 -10.82 -0.53
C PHE A 97 9.02 -9.99 0.22
N THR A 98 9.45 -8.98 0.98
CA THR A 98 8.54 -8.05 1.68
C THR A 98 7.59 -7.36 0.72
N ALA A 99 8.07 -6.96 -0.46
CA ALA A 99 7.22 -6.30 -1.47
C ALA A 99 6.15 -7.22 -2.08
N LEU A 100 6.29 -8.54 -1.98
CA LEU A 100 5.30 -9.49 -2.49
C LEU A 100 4.17 -9.79 -1.48
N ILE A 101 4.42 -9.58 -0.18
CA ILE A 101 3.46 -9.90 0.89
C ILE A 101 2.11 -9.20 0.67
N PRO A 102 2.05 -7.89 0.37
CA PRO A 102 0.77 -7.19 0.17
C PRO A 102 -0.03 -7.67 -1.04
N CYS A 103 0.59 -8.38 -1.98
CA CYS A 103 -0.10 -8.96 -3.14
C CYS A 103 -0.85 -10.25 -2.78
N LEU A 104 -0.49 -10.93 -1.68
CA LEU A 104 -1.11 -12.21 -1.30
C LEU A 104 -2.59 -12.07 -0.94
N PRO A 105 -3.03 -11.12 -0.07
CA PRO A 105 -4.45 -10.96 0.23
C PRO A 105 -5.27 -10.64 -1.02
N MET A 106 -4.75 -9.81 -1.91
CA MET A 106 -5.41 -9.47 -3.17
C MET A 106 -5.58 -10.70 -4.08
N PHE A 107 -4.51 -11.50 -4.21
CA PHE A 107 -4.56 -12.75 -4.97
C PHE A 107 -5.59 -13.72 -4.40
N PHE A 108 -5.55 -13.99 -3.09
CA PHE A 108 -6.48 -14.94 -2.46
C PHE A 108 -7.93 -14.46 -2.49
N SER A 109 -8.19 -13.17 -2.30
CA SER A 109 -9.53 -12.58 -2.40
C SER A 109 -10.08 -12.71 -3.83
N THR A 110 -9.25 -12.42 -4.83
CA THR A 110 -9.63 -12.57 -6.25
C THR A 110 -9.84 -14.03 -6.62
N TRP A 111 -8.97 -14.93 -6.13
CA TRP A 111 -9.09 -16.38 -6.32
C TRP A 111 -10.39 -16.93 -5.73
N GLU A 112 -10.71 -16.55 -4.49
CA GLU A 112 -11.97 -16.92 -3.85
C GLU A 112 -13.17 -16.41 -4.65
N THR A 113 -13.17 -15.12 -5.00
CA THR A 113 -14.23 -14.49 -5.79
C THR A 113 -14.43 -15.17 -7.15
N TYR A 114 -13.34 -15.60 -7.80
CA TYR A 114 -13.42 -16.34 -9.06
C TYR A 114 -14.17 -17.67 -8.92
N HIS A 115 -13.99 -18.38 -7.79
CA HIS A 115 -14.63 -19.67 -7.54
C HIS A 115 -16.02 -19.57 -6.90
N THR A 116 -16.27 -18.56 -6.08
CA THR A 116 -17.54 -18.39 -5.33
C THR A 116 -18.51 -17.42 -6.01
N HIS A 117 -18.03 -16.64 -6.99
CA HIS A 117 -18.74 -15.52 -7.61
C HIS A 117 -19.20 -14.44 -6.63
N THR A 118 -18.61 -14.41 -5.44
CA THR A 118 -18.95 -13.45 -4.39
C THR A 118 -17.67 -12.94 -3.73
N LEU A 119 -17.45 -11.63 -3.79
CA LEU A 119 -16.40 -10.97 -3.02
C LEU A 119 -16.88 -10.78 -1.58
N TYR A 120 -16.33 -11.56 -0.65
CA TYR A 120 -16.61 -11.42 0.78
C TYR A 120 -15.43 -10.75 1.49
N LEU A 121 -15.62 -9.48 1.86
CA LEU A 121 -14.68 -8.75 2.71
C LEU A 121 -15.19 -8.79 4.15
N GLY A 122 -14.60 -9.66 4.97
CA GLY A 122 -14.89 -9.74 6.40
C GLY A 122 -14.39 -8.52 7.19
N TYR A 123 -14.66 -8.52 8.50
CA TYR A 123 -14.13 -7.50 9.43
C TYR A 123 -12.61 -7.41 9.40
N PHE A 124 -11.95 -8.58 9.28
CA PHE A 124 -10.55 -8.70 8.95
C PHE A 124 -10.46 -9.26 7.54
N ASN A 125 -9.94 -8.46 6.61
CA ASN A 125 -9.90 -8.84 5.20
C ASN A 125 -8.48 -8.96 4.64
N GLY A 126 -7.46 -8.43 5.33
CA GLY A 126 -6.08 -8.44 4.89
C GLY A 126 -5.66 -7.10 4.30
N PRO A 127 -6.27 -6.61 3.20
CA PRO A 127 -5.92 -5.32 2.61
C PRO A 127 -6.04 -4.16 3.59
N THR A 128 -7.12 -4.09 4.38
CA THR A 128 -7.35 -2.96 5.30
C THR A 128 -6.28 -2.91 6.38
N GLU A 129 -6.01 -4.03 7.05
CA GLU A 129 -4.98 -4.14 8.07
C GLU A 129 -3.60 -3.87 7.49
N GLY A 130 -3.30 -4.43 6.32
CA GLY A 130 -2.03 -4.26 5.63
C GLY A 130 -1.74 -2.79 5.30
N LEU A 131 -2.73 -2.04 4.82
CA LEU A 131 -2.61 -0.61 4.55
C LEU A 131 -2.38 0.20 5.84
N ILE A 132 -3.09 -0.12 6.92
CA ILE A 132 -2.90 0.55 8.22
C ILE A 132 -1.49 0.27 8.77
N ILE A 133 -1.04 -0.97 8.73
CA ILE A 133 0.32 -1.37 9.15
C ILE A 133 1.37 -0.63 8.32
N ALA A 134 1.19 -0.56 6.99
CA ALA A 134 2.10 0.17 6.10
C ALA A 134 2.16 1.66 6.45
N VAL A 135 1.02 2.31 6.69
CA VAL A 135 0.96 3.72 7.13
C VAL A 135 1.71 3.91 8.44
N ILE A 136 1.51 3.04 9.43
CA ILE A 136 2.21 3.11 10.71
C ILE A 136 3.73 2.99 10.50
N ILE A 137 4.18 2.02 9.71
CA ILE A 137 5.60 1.82 9.38
C ILE A 137 6.19 3.09 8.75
N MET A 138 5.49 3.67 7.77
CA MET A 138 5.93 4.90 7.09
C MET A 138 6.00 6.10 8.04
N VAL A 139 5.04 6.26 8.94
CA VAL A 139 5.07 7.31 9.98
C VAL A 139 6.24 7.10 10.92
N LEU A 140 6.46 5.88 11.41
CA LEU A 140 7.60 5.56 12.29
C LEU A 140 8.94 5.82 11.60
N SER A 141 9.07 5.48 10.32
CA SER A 141 10.25 5.81 9.51
C SER A 141 10.40 7.32 9.29
N GLY A 142 9.32 8.10 9.27
CA GLY A 142 9.38 9.56 9.25
C GLY A 142 9.85 10.17 10.57
N ILE A 143 9.53 9.55 11.71
CA ILE A 143 9.91 10.02 13.05
C ILE A 143 11.36 9.65 13.37
N TYR A 144 11.72 8.39 13.16
CA TYR A 144 12.99 7.82 13.63
C TYR A 144 13.98 7.49 12.50
N GLY A 145 13.57 7.59 11.25
CA GLY A 145 14.32 7.13 10.09
C GLY A 145 14.07 5.64 9.77
N PRO A 146 14.29 5.20 8.51
CA PRO A 146 14.14 3.80 8.10
C PRO A 146 15.12 2.84 8.82
N GLN A 147 16.17 3.35 9.47
CA GLN A 147 17.19 2.54 10.12
C GLN A 147 16.68 1.77 11.33
N ILE A 148 15.56 2.20 11.95
CA ILE A 148 14.98 1.52 13.11
C ILE A 148 14.65 0.05 12.82
N TRP A 149 14.37 -0.26 11.55
CA TRP A 149 13.97 -1.59 11.10
C TRP A 149 15.17 -2.52 10.87
N ARG A 150 16.40 -2.00 10.93
CA ARG A 150 17.64 -2.77 10.75
C ARG A 150 18.34 -3.12 12.07
N GLY A 151 17.98 -2.45 13.17
CA GLY A 151 18.55 -2.73 14.49
C GLY A 151 18.08 -4.08 15.04
N GLN A 152 18.89 -4.72 15.88
CA GLN A 152 18.42 -5.88 16.63
C GLN A 152 17.42 -5.39 17.69
N VAL A 153 16.30 -6.11 17.84
CA VAL A 153 15.29 -5.79 18.86
C VAL A 153 15.92 -5.79 20.26
N ALA A 154 16.90 -6.67 20.50
CA ALA A 154 17.67 -6.74 21.75
C ALA A 154 18.39 -5.41 22.06
N ASP A 155 18.99 -4.75 21.06
CA ASP A 155 19.70 -3.48 21.26
C ASP A 155 18.77 -2.33 21.64
N THR A 156 17.46 -2.48 21.39
CA THR A 156 16.44 -1.45 21.66
C THR A 156 15.79 -1.63 23.03
N PHE A 157 15.73 -2.86 23.56
CA PHE A 157 15.01 -3.17 24.81
C PHE A 157 15.88 -3.79 25.93
N GLY A 158 17.17 -4.09 25.66
CA GLY A 158 18.11 -4.64 26.64
C GLY A 158 18.20 -6.15 26.62
#